data_AF-A0A4Z0K4Z0-F1
#
_entry.id   AF-A0A4Z0K4Z0-F1
#
_cell.length_a   1.000
_cell.length_b   1.000
_cell.length_c   1.000
_cell.angle_alpha   90.00
_cell.angle_beta   90.00
_cell.angle_gamma   90.00
#
_symmetry.space_group_name_H-M   'P 1'
#
loop_
_entity.id
_entity.type
_entity.pdbx_description
1 polymer ?
#
loop_
_entity_poly.entity_id
_entity_poly.type
_entity_poly.pdbx_seq_one_letter_code
_entity_poly.pdbx_strand_id
1 'polypeptide(L)' 'MRKFLLTSGFALIVGGAAMYAMGLYDNTKPTGGGANIGAGMLAVLGEALGIIGVCAVVASGITTLVVWLRKRASAHR' A
#
# COMPACT_ATOMS: atom_id res chain seq x y z
N MET A 1 -12.92 11.51 -6.08
CA MET A 1 -12.70 10.37 -5.16
C MET A 1 -11.91 9.21 -5.77
N ARG A 2 -12.26 8.66 -6.94
CA ARG A 2 -11.55 7.48 -7.52
C ARG A 2 -10.06 7.68 -7.82
N LYS A 3 -9.70 8.79 -8.48
CA LYS A 3 -8.29 9.12 -8.75
C LYS A 3 -7.47 9.26 -7.46
N PHE A 4 -8.07 9.90 -6.46
CA PHE A 4 -7.47 10.10 -5.14
C PHE A 4 -7.16 8.77 -4.45
N LEU A 5 -8.09 7.81 -4.44
CA LEU A 5 -7.89 6.49 -3.82
C LEU A 5 -6.79 5.67 -4.51
N LEU A 6 -6.69 5.76 -5.84
CA LEU A 6 -5.60 5.13 -6.60
C LEU A 6 -4.25 5.75 -6.29
N THR A 7 -4.16 7.09 -6.32
CA THR A 7 -2.90 7.80 -6.06
C THR A 7 -2.45 7.63 -4.61
N SER A 8 -3.36 7.68 -3.65
CA SER A 8 -3.03 7.48 -2.24
C SER A 8 -2.67 6.02 -1.96
N GLY A 9 -3.39 5.06 -2.55
CA GLY A 9 -3.05 3.64 -2.45
C GLY A 9 -1.65 3.34 -3.00
N PHE A 10 -1.32 3.89 -4.17
CA PHE A 10 0.00 3.73 -4.75
C PHE A 10 1.11 4.38 -3.90
N ALA A 11 0.86 5.58 -3.38
CA ALA A 11 1.81 6.26 -2.48
C ALA A 11 2.06 5.45 -1.20
N LEU A 12 1.02 4.81 -0.63
CA LEU A 12 1.14 3.94 0.54
C LEU A 12 1.95 2.67 0.23
N ILE A 13 1.78 2.08 -0.96
CA ILE A 13 2.59 0.93 -1.40
C ILE A 13 4.06 1.31 -1.46
N VAL A 14 4.39 2.41 -2.16
CA VAL A 14 5.77 2.86 -2.35
C VAL A 14 6.40 3.27 -1.01
N GLY A 15 5.68 4.03 -0.19
CA GLY A 15 6.14 4.43 1.13
C GLY A 15 6.35 3.24 2.07
N GLY A 16 5.41 2.29 2.08
CA GLY A 16 5.50 1.06 2.86
C GLY A 16 6.70 0.20 2.45
N ALA A 17 6.91 0.00 1.15
CA ALA A 17 8.06 -0.74 0.63
C ALA A 17 9.40 -0.07 1.00
N ALA A 18 9.47 1.26 0.93
CA ALA A 18 10.67 2.01 1.33
C ALA A 18 10.97 1.85 2.83
N MET A 19 9.94 1.96 3.69
CA MET A 19 10.08 1.72 5.13
C MET A 19 10.49 0.28 5.44
N TYR A 20 9.92 -0.69 4.73
CA TYR A 20 10.30 -2.10 4.86
C TYR A 20 11.77 -2.35 4.53
N ALA A 21 12.21 -1.85 3.37
CA ALA A 21 13.59 -1.99 2.93
C ALA A 21 14.57 -1.29 3.88
N MET A 22 14.21 -0.11 4.40
CA MET A 22 15.04 0.63 5.34
C MET A 22 15.14 -0.09 6.70
N GLY A 23 14.03 -0.66 7.19
CA GLY A 23 14.03 -1.49 8.40
C GLY A 23 14.87 -2.76 8.26
N LEU A 24 14.82 -3.42 7.10
CA LEU A 24 15.72 -4.55 6.80
C LEU A 24 17.19 -4.12 6.75
N TYR A 25 17.48 -3.01 6.05
CA TYR A 25 18.83 -2.50 5.91
C TYR A 25 19.46 -2.13 7.26
N ASP A 26 18.73 -1.44 8.13
CA ASP A 26 19.24 -1.08 9.45
C ASP A 26 19.42 -2.31 10.36
N ASN A 27 18.60 -3.36 10.20
CA ASN A 27 18.80 -4.65 10.88
C ASN A 27 20.06 -5.40 10.42
N THR A 28 20.62 -5.09 9.24
CA THR A 28 21.88 -5.72 8.77
C THR A 28 23.14 -5.09 9.37
N LYS A 29 23.02 -3.95 10.05
CA LYS A 29 24.16 -3.26 10.66
C LYS A 29 24.36 -3.72 12.10
N PRO A 30 25.62 -3.88 12.56
CA PRO A 30 25.94 -4.19 13.95
C PRO A 30 25.68 -2.94 14.80
N THR A 31 24.42 -2.71 15.15
CA THR A 31 23.97 -1.60 15.99
C THR A 31 23.45 -2.15 17.32
N GLY A 32 23.55 -1.37 18.40
CA GLY A 32 23.11 -1.79 19.73
C GLY A 32 21.61 -2.16 19.75
N GLY A 33 21.18 -2.99 20.71
CA GLY A 33 19.85 -3.64 20.69
C GLY A 33 18.63 -2.72 20.48
N GLY A 34 18.69 -1.45 20.87
CA GLY A 34 17.63 -0.47 20.61
C GLY A 34 17.45 -0.10 19.13
N ALA A 35 18.54 -0.09 18.34
CA ALA A 35 18.48 0.18 16.91
C ALA A 35 17.84 -0.98 16.13
N ASN A 36 18.06 -2.24 16.55
CA ASN A 36 17.36 -3.40 15.98
C ASN A 36 15.84 -3.37 16.24
N ILE A 37 15.41 -2.93 17.43
CA ILE A 37 13.97 -2.80 17.74
C ILE A 37 13.32 -1.75 16.84
N GLY A 38 13.96 -0.58 16.68
CA GLY A 38 13.49 0.48 15.78
C GLY A 38 13.42 0.01 14.33
N ALA A 39 14.44 -0.69 13.84
CA ALA A 39 14.50 -1.23 12.50
C ALA A 39 13.42 -2.29 12.25
N GLY A 40 13.15 -3.17 13.23
CA GLY A 40 12.06 -4.14 13.17
C GLY A 40 10.67 -3.49 13.13
N MET A 41 10.43 -2.45 13.95
CA MET A 41 9.17 -1.68 13.92
C MET A 41 8.97 -0.97 12.58
N LEU A 42 10.03 -0.41 11.99
CA LEU A 42 9.99 0.23 10.68
C LEU A 42 9.58 -0.77 9.59
N ALA A 43 10.10 -2.00 9.66
CA ALA A 43 9.74 -3.06 8.74
C ALA A 43 8.26 -3.45 8.85
N VAL A 44 7.77 -3.71 10.06
CA VAL A 44 6.35 -4.07 10.28
C VAL A 44 5.41 -2.95 9.83
N LEU A 45 5.74 -1.69 10.12
CA LEU A 45 4.97 -0.54 9.64
C LEU A 45 4.97 -0.46 8.11
N GLY A 46 6.12 -0.73 7.48
CA GLY A 46 6.26 -0.78 6.03
C GLY A 46 5.32 -1.81 5.38
N GLU A 47 5.27 -3.02 5.91
CA GLU A 47 4.34 -4.05 5.42
C GLU A 47 2.88 -3.64 5.60
N ALA A 48 2.52 -3.12 6.78
CA ALA A 48 1.15 -2.72 7.07
C ALA A 48 0.66 -1.64 6.09
N LEU A 49 1.47 -0.61 5.85
CA LEU A 49 1.16 0.45 4.87
C LEU A 49 1.09 -0.09 3.45
N GLY A 50 1.98 -1.02 3.09
CA GLY A 50 1.96 -1.71 1.80
C GLY A 50 0.64 -2.44 1.56
N ILE A 51 0.18 -3.24 2.52
CA ILE A 51 -1.09 -3.98 2.46
C ILE A 51 -2.28 -3.03 2.34
N ILE A 52 -2.32 -1.97 3.15
CA ILE A 52 -3.39 -0.96 3.07
C ILE A 52 -3.43 -0.31 1.69
N GLY A 53 -2.27 0.03 1.13
CA GLY A 53 -2.14 0.60 -0.20
C GLY A 53 -2.66 -0.34 -1.30
N VAL A 54 -2.33 -1.63 -1.24
CA VAL A 54 -2.86 -2.65 -2.16
C VAL A 54 -4.37 -2.74 -2.07
N CYS A 55 -4.93 -2.81 -0.85
CA CYS A 55 -6.38 -2.84 -0.64
C CYS A 55 -7.08 -1.62 -1.26
N ALA A 56 -6.51 -0.42 -1.12
CA ALA A 56 -7.06 0.80 -1.72
C ALA A 56 -7.07 0.75 -3.25
N VAL A 57 -5.99 0.24 -3.86
CA VAL A 57 -5.89 0.07 -5.33
C VAL A 57 -6.91 -0.96 -5.83
N VAL A 58 -7.02 -2.11 -5.17
CA VAL A 58 -7.98 -3.16 -5.52
C VAL A 58 -9.42 -2.65 -5.42
N ALA A 59 -9.79 -1.98 -4.33
CA ALA A 59 -11.11 -1.41 -4.15
C ALA A 59 -11.46 -0.38 -5.25
N SER A 60 -10.48 0.43 -5.67
CA SER A 60 -10.67 1.36 -6.78
C SER A 60 -10.88 0.65 -8.13
N GLY A 61 -10.16 -0.45 -8.37
CA GLY A 61 -10.34 -1.31 -9.54
C GLY A 61 -11.74 -1.92 -9.59
N ILE A 62 -12.20 -2.52 -8.50
CA ILE A 62 -13.55 -3.09 -8.37
C ILE A 62 -14.61 -2.01 -8.62
N THR A 63 -14.47 -0.84 -8.00
CA THR A 63 -15.41 0.27 -8.19
C THR A 63 -15.49 0.69 -9.66
N THR A 64 -14.34 0.73 -10.35
CA THR A 64 -14.28 1.05 -11.78
C THR A 64 -15.01 0.01 -12.62
N LEU A 65 -14.78 -1.27 -12.35
CA LEU A 65 -15.44 -2.38 -13.04
C LEU A 65 -16.96 -2.34 -12.83
N VAL A 66 -17.41 -2.14 -11.59
CA VAL A 66 -18.85 -2.05 -11.27
C VAL A 66 -19.52 -0.90 -12.02
N VAL A 67 -18.91 0.29 -12.05
CA VAL A 67 -19.47 1.43 -12.79
C VAL A 67 -19.50 1.15 -14.29
N TRP A 68 -18.46 0.52 -14.83
CA TRP A 68 -18.41 0.18 -16.25
C TRP A 68 -19.50 -0.84 -16.63
N LEU A 69 -19.65 -1.92 -15.85
CA LEU A 69 -20.69 -2.93 -16.07
C LEU A 69 -22.10 -2.33 -15.99
N ARG A 70 -22.37 -1.46 -15.01
CA ARG A 70 -23.67 -0.77 -14.89
C ARG A 70 -23.98 0.09 -16.12
N LYS A 71 -23.00 0.88 -16.60
CA LYS A 71 -23.18 1.69 -17.82
C LYS A 71 -23.46 0.82 -19.05
N ARG A 72 -22.76 -0.30 -19.17
CA ARG A 72 -22.92 -1.24 -20.30
C ARG A 72 -24.30 -1.90 -20.28
N ALA A 73 -24.79 -2.29 -19.11
CA ALA A 73 -26.12 -2.85 -18.94
C ALA A 73 -27.22 -1.83 -19.28
N SER A 74 -27.07 -0.57 -18.88
CA SER A 74 -28.03 0.50 -19.23
C SER A 74 -28.04 0.85 -20.72
N ALA A 75 -26.92 0.74 -21.42
CA ALA A 75 -26.87 0.98 -22.87
C ALA A 75 -27.55 -0.12 -23.70
N HIS A 76 -27.87 -1.27 -23.09
CA HIS A 76 -28.51 -2.41 -23.74
C HIS A 76 -30.02 -2.51 -23.46
N ARG A 77 -30.57 -1.63 -22.62
CA ARG A 77 -32.00 -1.46 -22.36
C ARG A 77 -32.52 -0.24 -23.11
#